data_AF-A0AAU5K3B5-F1
#
_entry.id   AF-A0AAU5K3B5-F1
#
_cell.length_a   1.000
_cell.length_b   1.000
_cell.length_c   1.000
_cell.angle_alpha   90.00
_cell.angle_beta   90.00
_cell.angle_gamma   90.00
#
_symmetry.space_group_name_H-M   'P 1'
#
loop_
_entity.id
_entity.type
_entity.pdbx_description
1 polymer ?
#
loop_
_entity_poly.entity_id
_entity_poly.type
_entity_poly.pdbx_seq_one_letter_code
_entity_poly.pdbx_strand_id
1 'polypeptide(L)'
;MAAYRRLATTAPLPDTGTLRGDVLELLRGANRHWSSPLGAILRELLSAAGGATDFLAQLQDRSGEAAAAPWLTVLGRAVARGEVAPEALHPRVATVAVVLLRNEFVVRGVPTAPDDVLVEITDEVYLPLVRSRGTAPG
;
A
#
# COMPACT_ATOMS: atom_id res chain seq x y z
N MET A 1 -14.58 -11.02 3.70
CA MET A 1 -15.06 -10.21 2.55
C MET A 1 -15.75 -8.88 2.91
N ALA A 2 -16.48 -8.74 4.04
CA ALA A 2 -17.00 -7.44 4.50
C ALA A 2 -16.00 -6.61 5.33
N ALA A 3 -15.08 -7.26 6.04
CA ALA A 3 -14.10 -6.60 6.91
C ALA A 3 -13.05 -5.76 6.14
N TYR A 4 -12.58 -6.24 4.99
CA TYR A 4 -11.66 -5.47 4.12
C TYR A 4 -12.31 -4.17 3.63
N ARG A 5 -13.61 -4.24 3.30
CA ARG A 5 -14.41 -3.11 2.82
C ARG A 5 -14.64 -2.05 3.90
N ARG A 6 -14.80 -2.46 5.16
CA ARG A 6 -15.20 -1.57 6.26
C ARG A 6 -14.05 -0.74 6.84
N LEU A 7 -12.81 -1.22 6.69
CA LEU A 7 -11.61 -0.51 7.16
C LEU A 7 -10.98 0.39 6.09
N ALA A 8 -11.09 0.04 4.80
CA ALA A 8 -10.62 0.89 3.70
C ALA A 8 -11.48 2.15 3.46
N THR A 9 -12.65 2.26 4.10
CA THR A 9 -13.65 3.32 3.82
C THR A 9 -13.94 4.27 4.98
N THR A 10 -13.34 4.12 6.16
CA THR A 10 -13.73 4.90 7.36
C THR A 10 -12.60 5.63 8.09
N ALA A 11 -11.33 5.33 7.82
CA ALA A 11 -10.24 6.12 8.37
C ALA A 11 -9.98 7.36 7.49
N PRO A 12 -9.86 8.57 8.08
CA PRO A 12 -9.45 9.73 7.32
C PRO A 12 -8.08 9.47 6.69
N LEU A 13 -7.93 9.82 5.41
CA LEU A 13 -6.64 9.70 4.73
C LEU A 13 -5.63 10.63 5.38
N PRO A 14 -4.37 10.20 5.58
CA PRO A 14 -3.31 11.05 6.09
C PRO A 14 -3.17 12.35 5.28
N ASP A 15 -2.92 13.44 5.98
CA ASP A 15 -2.60 14.76 5.40
C ASP A 15 -1.59 15.47 6.29
N THR A 16 -0.40 14.87 6.37
CA THR A 16 0.74 15.33 7.17
C THR A 16 1.42 16.57 6.57
N GLY A 17 1.01 16.99 5.38
CA GLY A 17 1.61 18.09 4.62
C GLY A 17 2.78 17.68 3.72
N THR A 18 3.22 16.41 3.76
CA THR A 18 4.26 15.88 2.86
C THR A 18 3.87 14.50 2.34
N LEU A 19 4.24 14.18 1.09
CA LEU A 19 4.01 12.86 0.51
C LEU A 19 4.68 11.76 1.34
N ARG A 20 5.90 12.01 1.83
CA ARG A 20 6.63 11.06 2.68
C ARG A 20 5.83 10.72 3.94
N GLY A 21 5.34 11.73 4.65
CA GLY A 21 4.56 11.52 5.88
C GLY A 21 3.24 10.79 5.60
N ASP A 22 2.56 11.16 4.51
CA ASP A 22 1.29 10.54 4.12
C ASP A 22 1.46 9.05 3.81
N VAL A 23 2.53 8.68 3.09
CA VAL A 23 2.88 7.29 2.76
C VAL A 23 3.22 6.49 4.01
N LEU A 24 4.04 7.04 4.91
CA LEU A 24 4.41 6.35 6.16
C LEU A 24 3.18 6.08 7.03
N GLU A 25 2.27 7.03 7.16
CA GLU A 25 1.04 6.83 7.92
C GLU A 25 0.11 5.79 7.29
N LEU A 26 0.00 5.76 5.95
CA LEU A 26 -0.71 4.69 5.25
C LEU A 26 -0.07 3.32 5.51
N LEU A 27 1.26 3.22 5.40
CA LEU A 27 1.98 1.97 5.63
C LEU A 27 1.88 1.49 7.07
N ARG A 28 1.98 2.39 8.05
CA ARG A 28 1.80 2.07 9.47
C ARG A 28 0.37 1.62 9.76
N GLY A 29 -0.62 2.28 9.17
CA GLY A 29 -2.02 1.87 9.25
C GLY A 29 -2.24 0.46 8.70
N ALA A 30 -1.68 0.18 7.53
CA ALA A 30 -1.69 -1.16 6.95
C ALA A 30 -0.97 -2.17 7.84
N ASN A 31 0.25 -1.86 8.31
CA ASN A 31 1.05 -2.73 9.17
C ASN A 31 0.29 -3.14 10.44
N ARG A 32 -0.36 -2.18 11.12
CA ARG A 32 -1.24 -2.46 12.28
C ARG A 32 -2.39 -3.39 11.92
N HIS A 33 -3.00 -3.20 10.75
CA HIS A 33 -4.09 -4.06 10.28
C HIS A 33 -3.62 -5.49 10.02
N TRP A 34 -2.53 -5.66 9.28
CA TRP A 34 -1.97 -6.97 8.95
C TRP A 34 -1.45 -7.71 10.19
N SER A 35 -0.92 -6.98 11.17
CA SER A 35 -0.44 -7.54 12.45
C SER A 35 -1.58 -7.89 13.43
N SER A 36 -2.83 -7.53 13.14
CA SER A 36 -3.97 -7.79 14.02
C SER A 36 -4.36 -9.28 14.04
N PRO A 37 -5.12 -9.76 15.05
CA PRO A 37 -5.63 -11.14 15.08
C PRO A 37 -6.43 -11.53 13.83
N LEU A 38 -7.20 -10.58 13.27
CA LEU A 38 -7.91 -10.78 12.00
C LEU A 38 -6.93 -10.93 10.83
N GLY A 39 -5.84 -10.15 10.83
CA GLY A 39 -4.75 -10.28 9.86
C GLY A 39 -4.03 -11.63 9.96
N ALA A 40 -3.84 -12.17 11.17
CA ALA A 40 -3.27 -13.49 11.38
C ALA A 40 -4.14 -14.60 10.75
N ILE A 41 -5.45 -14.58 10.99
CA ILE A 41 -6.41 -15.52 10.37
C ILE A 41 -6.33 -15.44 8.84
N LEU A 42 -6.24 -14.24 8.26
CA LEU A 42 -6.11 -14.07 6.81
C LEU A 42 -4.81 -14.66 6.26
N ARG A 43 -3.69 -14.51 6.98
CA ARG A 43 -2.39 -15.10 6.59
C ARG A 43 -2.43 -16.62 6.66
N GLU A 44 -3.04 -17.18 7.70
CA GLU A 44 -3.24 -18.63 7.82
C GLU A 44 -4.10 -19.17 6.68
N LEU A 45 -5.21 -18.50 6.34
CA LEU A 45 -6.03 -18.87 5.18
C LEU A 45 -5.26 -18.80 3.87
N LEU A 46 -4.42 -17.77 3.67
CA LEU A 46 -3.56 -17.64 2.48
C LEU A 46 -2.52 -18.76 2.41
N SER A 47 -1.93 -19.14 3.54
CA SER A 47 -0.93 -20.22 3.63
C SER A 47 -1.56 -21.60 3.44
N ALA A 48 -2.72 -21.85 4.04
CA ALA A 48 -3.43 -23.12 3.98
C ALA A 48 -4.03 -23.41 2.60
N ALA A 49 -4.33 -22.37 1.82
CA ALA A 49 -4.91 -22.50 0.49
C ALA A 49 -3.93 -23.03 -0.58
N GLY A 50 -2.67 -23.36 -0.25
CA GLY A 50 -1.75 -24.08 -1.16
C GLY A 50 -1.43 -23.38 -2.48
N GLY A 51 -1.73 -22.08 -2.60
CA GLY A 51 -1.83 -21.37 -3.88
C GLY A 51 -3.14 -21.71 -4.60
N ALA A 52 -3.93 -20.79 -5.11
CA ALA A 52 -3.79 -19.36 -5.29
C ALA A 52 -4.98 -18.91 -6.16
N THR A 53 -5.47 -19.75 -7.07
CA THR A 53 -6.21 -19.26 -8.25
C THR A 53 -7.57 -18.64 -7.94
N ASP A 54 -8.48 -19.34 -7.26
CA ASP A 54 -9.85 -18.83 -7.09
C ASP A 54 -9.98 -17.77 -5.97
N PHE A 55 -9.17 -17.89 -4.91
CA PHE A 55 -9.13 -16.89 -3.84
C PHE A 55 -8.36 -15.63 -4.27
N LEU A 56 -7.27 -15.76 -5.03
CA LEU A 56 -6.57 -14.60 -5.59
C LEU A 56 -7.37 -13.95 -6.72
N ALA A 57 -8.09 -14.68 -7.56
CA ALA A 57 -8.96 -14.09 -8.59
C ALA A 57 -10.05 -13.21 -7.97
N GLN A 58 -10.70 -13.69 -6.90
CA GLN A 58 -11.70 -12.91 -6.17
C GLN A 58 -11.10 -11.70 -5.40
N LEU A 59 -9.82 -11.77 -5.03
CA LEU A 59 -9.08 -10.63 -4.46
C LEU A 59 -8.63 -9.65 -5.55
N GLN A 60 -8.13 -10.10 -6.70
CA GLN A 60 -7.58 -9.24 -7.75
C GLN A 60 -8.64 -8.39 -8.44
N ASP A 61 -9.80 -8.99 -8.75
CA ASP A 61 -10.84 -8.39 -9.59
C ASP A 61 -11.64 -7.27 -8.89
N ARG A 62 -11.53 -7.15 -7.57
CA ARG A 62 -12.27 -6.15 -6.76
C ARG A 62 -11.41 -5.33 -5.81
N SER A 63 -10.13 -5.70 -5.62
CA SER A 63 -9.24 -5.02 -4.66
C SER A 63 -8.23 -4.10 -5.31
N GLY A 64 -7.88 -4.27 -6.59
CA GLY A 64 -6.86 -3.42 -7.24
C GLY A 64 -7.25 -1.95 -7.29
N GLU A 65 -8.44 -1.64 -7.82
CA GLU A 65 -8.95 -0.27 -7.93
C GLU A 65 -9.38 0.30 -6.57
N ALA A 66 -10.08 -0.50 -5.75
CA ALA A 66 -10.52 -0.07 -4.42
C ALA A 66 -9.35 0.15 -3.44
N ALA A 67 -8.28 -0.65 -3.53
CA ALA A 67 -7.08 -0.44 -2.73
C ALA A 67 -6.21 0.70 -3.27
N ALA A 68 -6.28 1.03 -4.58
CA ALA A 68 -5.54 2.14 -5.15
C ALA A 68 -6.14 3.50 -4.80
N ALA A 69 -7.45 3.62 -4.58
CA ALA A 69 -8.13 4.90 -4.37
C ALA A 69 -7.54 5.78 -3.23
N PRO A 70 -7.25 5.25 -2.02
CA PRO A 70 -6.54 5.98 -0.97
C PRO A 70 -5.19 6.55 -1.43
N TRP A 71 -4.41 5.72 -2.13
CA TRP A 71 -3.06 6.05 -2.59
C TRP A 71 -3.08 7.09 -3.72
N LEU A 72 -4.03 6.96 -4.65
CA LEU A 72 -4.24 7.93 -5.73
C LEU A 72 -4.68 9.29 -5.17
N THR A 73 -5.46 9.32 -4.09
CA THR A 73 -5.84 10.56 -3.41
C THR A 73 -4.62 11.23 -2.75
N VAL A 74 -3.79 10.47 -2.04
CA VAL A 74 -2.54 10.97 -1.45
C VAL A 74 -1.58 11.50 -2.52
N LEU A 75 -1.39 10.76 -3.61
CA LEU A 75 -0.59 11.24 -4.74
C LEU A 75 -1.20 12.47 -5.40
N GLY A 76 -2.52 12.56 -5.53
CA GLY A 76 -3.20 13.74 -6.08
C GLY A 76 -2.93 15.00 -5.24
N ARG A 77 -2.92 14.87 -3.91
CA ARG A 77 -2.52 15.97 -3.01
C ARG A 77 -1.05 16.35 -3.19
N ALA A 78 -0.17 15.35 -3.31
CA ALA A 78 1.25 15.59 -3.55
C ALA A 78 1.52 16.29 -4.89
N VAL A 79 0.78 15.94 -5.94
CA VAL A 79 0.80 16.65 -7.24
C VAL A 79 0.35 18.10 -7.06
N ALA A 80 -0.76 18.34 -6.35
CA ALA A 80 -1.26 19.69 -6.09
C ALA A 80 -0.25 20.55 -5.29
N ARG A 81 0.59 19.93 -4.45
CA ARG A 81 1.68 20.58 -3.72
C ARG A 81 2.99 20.71 -4.53
N GLY A 82 3.08 20.10 -5.71
CA GLY A 82 4.29 20.09 -6.53
C GLY A 82 5.39 19.14 -6.05
N GLU A 83 5.08 18.18 -5.17
CA GLU A 83 6.07 17.21 -4.66
C GLU A 83 6.42 16.11 -5.68
N VAL A 84 5.51 15.83 -6.61
CA VAL A 84 5.64 14.82 -7.69
C VAL A 84 4.92 15.30 -8.94
N ALA A 85 5.30 14.76 -10.10
CA ALA A 85 4.67 15.09 -11.38
C ALA A 85 3.35 14.31 -11.58
N PRO A 86 2.39 14.83 -12.36
CA PRO A 86 1.10 14.17 -12.63
C PRO A 86 1.21 12.74 -13.18
N GLU A 87 2.32 12.42 -13.87
CA GLU A 87 2.64 11.11 -14.43
C GLU A 87 2.82 10.02 -13.35
N ALA A 88 2.93 10.41 -12.07
CA ALA A 88 2.91 9.52 -10.93
C ALA A 88 1.50 8.98 -10.60
N LEU A 89 0.42 9.61 -11.09
CA LEU A 89 -0.98 9.22 -10.86
C LEU A 89 -1.39 7.99 -11.69
N HIS A 90 -0.65 6.89 -11.51
CA HIS A 90 -0.93 5.63 -12.15
C HIS A 90 -1.27 4.56 -11.09
N PRO A 91 -2.38 3.81 -11.21
CA PRO A 91 -2.80 2.84 -10.18
C PRO A 91 -1.73 1.81 -9.80
N ARG A 92 -0.94 1.33 -10.78
CA ARG A 92 0.17 0.40 -10.53
C ARG A 92 1.31 1.03 -9.73
N VAL A 93 1.56 2.32 -9.91
CA VAL A 93 2.61 3.05 -9.19
C VAL A 93 2.14 3.35 -7.77
N ALA A 94 0.91 3.85 -7.64
CA ALA A 94 0.28 4.20 -6.37
C ALA A 94 0.29 3.05 -5.36
N THR A 95 0.19 1.81 -5.81
CA THR A 95 0.06 0.63 -4.94
C THR A 95 1.39 -0.05 -4.60
N VAL A 96 2.53 0.38 -5.16
CA VAL A 96 3.82 -0.33 -4.97
C VAL A 96 4.21 -0.45 -3.50
N ALA A 97 4.11 0.63 -2.72
CA ALA A 97 4.52 0.62 -1.32
C ALA A 97 3.76 -0.41 -0.48
N VAL A 98 2.42 -0.46 -0.60
CA VAL A 98 1.60 -1.43 0.15
C VAL A 98 1.80 -2.87 -0.35
N VAL A 99 2.14 -3.06 -1.63
CA VAL A 99 2.49 -4.37 -2.18
C VAL A 99 3.81 -4.88 -1.59
N LEU A 100 4.82 -4.03 -1.44
CA LEU A 100 6.08 -4.38 -0.78
C LEU A 100 5.86 -4.73 0.69
N LEU A 101 5.07 -3.95 1.43
CA LEU A 101 4.70 -4.28 2.80
C LEU A 101 3.99 -5.65 2.88
N ARG A 102 3.03 -5.93 1.98
CA ARG A 102 2.37 -7.24 1.92
C ARG A 102 3.38 -8.37 1.69
N ASN A 103 4.41 -8.16 0.87
CA ASN A 103 5.45 -9.16 0.61
C ASN A 103 6.19 -9.57 1.89
N GLU A 104 6.45 -8.64 2.80
CA GLU A 104 7.06 -8.94 4.10
C GLU A 104 6.22 -9.97 4.88
N PHE A 105 4.90 -9.80 4.92
CA PHE A 105 4.00 -10.73 5.60
C PHE A 105 3.85 -12.08 4.90
N VAL A 106 3.68 -12.07 3.57
CA VAL A 106 3.30 -13.26 2.80
C VAL A 106 4.51 -14.14 2.50
N VAL A 107 5.64 -13.53 2.13
CA VAL A 107 6.83 -14.26 1.70
C VAL A 107 7.82 -14.45 2.84
N ARG A 108 8.03 -13.43 3.67
CA ARG A 108 8.97 -13.53 4.81
C ARG A 108 8.32 -14.04 6.09
N GLY A 109 6.99 -14.09 6.15
CA GLY A 109 6.26 -14.61 7.30
C GLY A 109 6.39 -13.78 8.57
N VAL A 110 6.82 -12.50 8.47
CA VAL A 110 6.97 -11.67 9.66
C VAL A 110 5.60 -11.33 10.26
N PRO A 111 5.41 -11.44 11.59
CA PRO A 111 4.10 -11.18 12.21
C PRO A 111 3.73 -9.70 12.21
N THR A 112 4.74 -8.83 12.18
CA THR A 112 4.68 -7.37 12.08
C THR A 112 5.94 -6.86 11.39
N ALA A 113 5.81 -5.81 10.58
CA ALA A 113 6.97 -5.16 9.98
C ALA A 113 7.53 -4.10 10.96
N PRO A 114 8.83 -4.12 11.28
CA PRO A 114 9.50 -3.02 11.98
C PRO A 114 9.33 -1.66 11.26
N ASP A 115 9.39 -0.53 11.98
CA ASP A 115 9.15 0.81 11.39
C ASP A 115 10.25 1.22 10.41
N ASP A 116 11.49 0.80 10.64
CA ASP A 116 12.63 0.98 9.72
C ASP A 116 12.36 0.32 8.37
N VAL A 117 11.72 -0.85 8.31
CA VAL A 117 11.28 -1.47 7.05
C VAL A 117 10.27 -0.59 6.31
N LEU A 118 9.35 0.07 7.03
CA LEU A 118 8.40 1.00 6.40
C LEU A 118 9.10 2.25 5.87
N VAL A 119 10.11 2.74 6.59
CA VAL A 119 10.98 3.84 6.18
C VAL A 119 11.76 3.45 4.93
N GLU A 120 12.39 2.28 4.89
CA GLU A 120 13.12 1.77 3.71
C GLU A 120 12.20 1.64 2.49
N ILE A 121 11.02 1.04 2.64
CA ILE A 121 10.02 0.95 1.55
C ILE A 121 9.67 2.35 1.02
N THR A 122 9.55 3.33 1.91
CA THR A 122 9.17 4.70 1.55
C THR A 122 10.31 5.44 0.87
N ASP A 123 11.47 5.49 1.52
CA ASP A 123 12.57 6.39 1.15
C ASP A 123 13.45 5.80 0.06
N GLU A 124 13.69 4.49 0.07
CA GLU A 124 14.58 3.82 -0.90
C GLU A 124 13.84 3.35 -2.16
N VAL A 125 12.53 3.12 -2.09
CA VAL A 125 11.76 2.55 -3.20
C VAL A 125 10.65 3.47 -3.68
N TYR A 126 9.69 3.79 -2.83
CA TYR A 126 8.47 4.45 -3.28
C TYR A 126 8.70 5.89 -3.72
N LEU A 127 9.38 6.71 -2.91
CA LEU A 127 9.65 8.11 -3.23
C LEU A 127 10.53 8.28 -4.48
N PRO A 128 11.64 7.54 -4.66
CA PRO A 128 12.40 7.57 -5.90
C PRO A 128 11.57 7.17 -7.12
N LEU A 129 10.74 6.13 -6.99
CA LEU A 129 9.87 5.66 -8.08
C LEU A 129 8.88 6.74 -8.50
N VAL A 130 8.16 7.38 -7.58
CA VAL A 130 7.14 8.39 -7.95
C VAL A 130 7.74 9.71 -8.44
N ARG A 131 8.91 10.09 -7.93
CA ARG A 131 9.60 11.34 -8.32
C ARG A 131 10.24 11.25 -9.70
N SER A 132 10.76 10.09 -10.08
CA SER A 132 11.43 9.91 -11.38
C SER A 132 10.47 9.88 -12.58
N ARG A 133 9.16 9.69 -12.38
CA ARG A 133 8.19 9.58 -13.48
C ARG A 133 7.93 10.87 -14.23
N GLY A 134 8.24 12.03 -13.64
CA GLY A 134 8.17 13.32 -14.32
C GLY A 134 9.46 13.71 -15.04
N THR A 135 10.53 12.93 -14.85
CA THR A 135 11.81 13.16 -15.51
C THR A 135 11.80 12.35 -16.80
N ALA A 136 11.60 13.00 -17.94
CA ALA A 136 11.79 12.34 -19.23
C ALA A 136 13.20 11.71 -19.28
N PRO A 137 13.37 10.49 -19.81
CA PRO A 137 14.71 9.99 -20.10
C PRO A 137 15.36 10.97 -21.08
N GLY A 138 16.47 11.57 -20.67
CA GLY A 138 17.33 12.38 -21.53
C GLY A 138 18.03 11.53 -22.57
#